data_AF-A0A7H1KP88-F1
#
_entry.id   AF-A0A7H1KP88-F1
#
_cell.length_a   1.000
_cell.length_b   1.000
_cell.length_c   1.000
_cell.angle_alpha   90.00
_cell.angle_beta   90.00
_cell.angle_gamma   90.00
#
_symmetry.space_group_name_H-M   'P 1'
#
loop_
_entity.id
_entity.type
_entity.pdbx_description
1 polymer ?
#
loop_
_entity_poly.entity_id
_entity_poly.type
_entity_poly.pdbx_seq_one_letter_code
_entity_poly.pdbx_strand_id
1 'polypeptide(L)' 'MQPSPSQKGDLNGDNEIAPADAVIALTIAASGGENYNADIDGDGKVTTLDGLMILQAAADNIEI' A
#
# COMPACT_ATOMS: atom_id res chain seq x y z
N MET A 1 2.90 22.29 11.19
CA MET A 1 3.61 21.06 10.79
C MET A 1 3.18 20.76 9.37
N GLN A 2 4.12 20.74 8.43
CA GLN A 2 3.83 20.35 7.05
C GLN A 2 3.52 18.84 7.09
N PRO A 3 2.41 18.35 6.51
CA PRO A 3 2.19 16.91 6.43
C PRO A 3 3.39 16.31 5.71
N SER A 4 4.02 15.30 6.34
CA SER A 4 5.00 14.45 5.66
C SER A 4 4.33 13.97 4.36
N PRO A 5 5.03 13.96 3.21
CA PRO A 5 4.48 13.33 2.01
C PRO A 5 4.02 11.93 2.40
N SER A 6 2.75 11.57 2.14
CA SER A 6 2.27 10.21 2.41
C SER A 6 3.22 9.22 1.75
N GLN A 7 3.81 8.34 2.54
CA GLN A 7 4.67 7.29 2.03
C GLN A 7 3.82 6.31 1.23
N LYS A 8 4.30 5.95 0.03
CA LYS A 8 3.63 4.95 -0.79
C LYS A 8 3.64 3.61 -0.04
N GLY A 9 2.49 2.94 0.03
CA GLY A 9 2.31 1.71 0.81
C GLY A 9 1.95 1.90 2.29
N ASP A 10 2.06 3.10 2.86
CA ASP A 10 1.55 3.41 4.22
C ASP A 10 0.09 3.87 4.09
N LEU A 11 -0.83 2.96 4.42
CA LEU A 11 -2.26 3.16 4.20
C LEU A 11 -3.02 3.48 5.49
N ASN A 12 -2.41 3.26 6.65
CA ASN A 12 -2.98 3.61 7.95
C ASN A 12 -2.42 4.92 8.53
N GLY A 13 -1.32 5.46 7.95
CA GLY A 13 -0.69 6.72 8.33
C GLY A 13 0.18 6.65 9.59
N ASP A 14 0.67 5.47 9.97
CA ASP A 14 1.53 5.29 11.15
C ASP A 14 3.04 5.45 10.83
N ASN A 15 3.40 5.67 9.57
CA ASN A 15 4.77 5.76 9.04
C ASN A 15 5.54 4.44 9.08
N GLU A 16 4.84 3.30 9.14
CA GLU A 16 5.42 1.97 8.98
C GLU A 16 4.80 1.28 7.76
N ILE A 17 5.58 0.46 7.05
CA ILE A 17 5.04 -0.46 6.04
C ILE A 17 4.86 -1.80 6.73
N ALA A 18 3.61 -2.14 7.03
CA ALA A 18 3.27 -3.31 7.82
C ALA A 18 2.28 -4.23 7.08
N PRO A 19 2.09 -5.48 7.56
CA PRO A 19 1.03 -6.34 7.06
C PRO A 19 -0.37 -5.72 7.18
N ALA A 20 -0.56 -4.73 8.07
CA ALA A 20 -1.80 -3.98 8.19
C ALA A 20 -2.13 -3.21 6.90
N ASP A 21 -1.14 -2.57 6.28
CA ASP A 21 -1.31 -1.83 5.03
C ASP A 21 -1.64 -2.77 3.87
N ALA A 22 -1.02 -3.95 3.83
CA ALA A 22 -1.37 -4.97 2.86
C ALA A 22 -2.85 -5.37 2.95
N VAL A 23 -3.39 -5.53 4.17
CA VAL A 23 -4.82 -5.85 4.37
C VAL A 23 -5.72 -4.69 3.93
N ILE A 24 -5.30 -3.44 4.14
CA ILE A 24 -6.05 -2.26 3.66
C ILE A 24 -6.06 -2.24 2.13
N ALA A 25 -4.91 -2.47 1.46
CA ALA A 25 -4.83 -2.55 0.00
C ALA A 25 -5.72 -3.67 -0.57
N LEU A 26 -5.71 -4.85 0.06
CA LEU A 26 -6.58 -5.97 -0.33
C LEU A 26 -8.07 -5.63 -0.15
N THR A 27 -8.43 -4.86 0.88
CA THR A 27 -9.80 -4.39 1.10
C THR A 27 -10.23 -3.40 0.00
N ILE A 28 -9.33 -2.49 -0.39
CA ILE A 28 -9.57 -1.56 -1.51
C ILE A 28 -9.75 -2.34 -2.81
N ALA A 29 -8.86 -3.28 -3.11
CA ALA A 29 -8.95 -4.15 -4.29
C ALA A 29 -10.27 -4.93 -4.33
N ALA A 30 -10.69 -5.52 -3.21
CA ALA A 30 -11.94 -6.27 -3.12
C ALA A 30 -13.18 -5.39 -3.33
N SER A 31 -13.11 -4.11 -2.98
CA SER A 31 -14.17 -3.12 -3.25
C SER A 31 -14.17 -2.58 -4.68
N GLY A 32 -13.12 -2.85 -5.47
CA GLY A 32 -12.88 -2.21 -6.76
C GLY A 32 -12.52 -0.73 -6.65
N GLY A 33 -12.00 -0.30 -5.50
CA GLY A 33 -11.60 1.07 -5.25
C GLY A 33 -10.23 1.41 -5.85
N GLU A 34 -9.94 2.71 -5.91
CA GLU A 34 -8.67 3.26 -6.35
C GLU A 34 -8.00 4.01 -5.20
N ASN A 35 -6.69 3.87 -5.04
CA ASN A 35 -5.91 4.64 -4.07
C ASN A 35 -4.45 4.70 -4.54
N TYR A 36 -3.95 5.93 -4.76
CA TYR A 36 -2.59 6.17 -5.24
C TYR A 36 -1.49 5.61 -4.32
N ASN A 37 -1.71 5.62 -3.01
CA ASN A 37 -0.74 5.06 -2.06
C ASN A 37 -0.79 3.53 -2.05
N ALA A 38 -1.91 2.93 -2.49
CA ALA A 38 -2.10 1.48 -2.52
C ALA A 38 -1.84 0.88 -3.92
N ASP A 39 -1.71 1.68 -4.97
CA ASP A 39 -1.33 1.29 -6.33
C ASP A 39 0.21 1.27 -6.43
N ILE A 40 0.81 0.16 -6.02
CA ILE A 40 2.26 0.04 -5.87
C ILE A 40 2.93 -0.12 -7.23
N ASP A 41 2.35 -0.93 -8.12
CA ASP A 41 2.94 -1.18 -9.44
C ASP A 41 2.72 -0.02 -10.44
N GLY A 42 1.80 0.90 -10.16
CA GLY A 42 1.54 2.09 -10.94
C GLY A 42 0.69 1.84 -12.19
N ASP A 43 -0.10 0.77 -12.23
CA ASP A 43 -0.99 0.45 -13.34
C ASP A 43 -2.32 1.24 -13.32
N GLY A 44 -2.53 2.03 -12.27
CA GLY A 44 -3.72 2.84 -12.05
C GLY A 44 -4.86 2.10 -11.35
N LYS A 45 -4.62 0.89 -10.85
CA LYS A 45 -5.60 0.08 -10.12
C LYS A 45 -4.98 -0.47 -8.84
N VAL A 46 -5.83 -0.73 -7.86
CA VAL A 46 -5.41 -1.45 -6.67
C VAL A 46 -5.88 -2.89 -6.81
N THR A 47 -4.93 -3.81 -6.87
CA THR A 47 -5.17 -5.23 -7.06
C THR A 47 -4.55 -6.06 -5.94
N THR A 48 -4.75 -7.38 -5.99
CA THR A 48 -4.07 -8.30 -5.08
C THR A 48 -2.54 -8.26 -5.25
N LEU A 49 -2.05 -7.87 -6.43
CA LEU A 49 -0.61 -7.73 -6.67
C LEU A 49 -0.02 -6.62 -5.79
N ASP A 50 -0.68 -5.47 -5.71
CA ASP A 50 -0.23 -4.35 -4.87
C ASP A 50 -0.21 -4.72 -3.39
N GLY A 51 -1.27 -5.39 -2.91
CA GLY A 51 -1.31 -5.91 -1.54
C GLY A 51 -0.20 -6.92 -1.25
N LEU A 52 0.17 -7.75 -2.22
CA LEU A 52 1.31 -8.66 -2.10
C LEU A 52 2.64 -7.89 -2.06
N MET A 53 2.82 -6.86 -2.90
CA MET A 53 4.03 -6.03 -2.89
C MET A 53 4.22 -5.32 -1.56
N ILE A 54 3.16 -4.77 -0.96
CA ILE A 54 3.20 -4.18 0.39
C ILE A 54 3.62 -5.23 1.43
N LEU A 55 3.04 -6.44 1.38
CA LEU A 55 3.41 -7.51 2.32
C LEU A 55 4.88 -7.94 2.16
N GLN A 56 5.39 -7.96 0.94
CA GLN A 56 6.79 -8.25 0.66
C GLN A 56 7.72 -7.14 1.14
N ALA A 57 7.33 -5.88 1.00
CA ALA A 57 8.07 -4.73 1.52
C ALA A 57 8.10 -4.71 3.05
N ALA A 58 6.97 -5.02 3.71
CA ALA A 58 6.89 -5.15 5.17
C ALA A 58 7.76 -6.28 5.73
N ALA A 59 8.17 -7.23 4.89
CA ALA A 59 9.08 -8.32 5.23
C ALA A 59 10.52 -8.07 4.77
N ASP A 60 10.86 -6.84 4.36
CA ASP A 60 12.18 -6.43 3.84
C ASP A 60 12.64 -7.24 2.61
N ASN A 61 11.71 -7.87 1.88
CA ASN A 61 12.05 -8.67 0.69
C ASN A 61 12.21 -7.79 -0.56
N ILE A 62 11.53 -6.64 -0.62
CA ILE A 62 11.57 -5.68 -1.73
C ILE A 62 11.48 -4.22 -1.21
N GLU A 63 11.88 -3.26 -2.04
CA GLU A 63 11.64 -1.82 -1.83
C GLU A 63 10.49 -1.35 -2.72
N ILE A 64 9.68 -0.39 -2.24
CA ILE A 64 8.50 0.18 -2.93
C ILE A 64 8.48 1.71 -2.88
#